data_AF-A0A1F8L7G4-F1
#
_entry.id   AF-A0A1F8L7G4-F1
#
_cell.length_a   1.000
_cell.length_b   1.000
_cell.length_c   1.000
_cell.angle_alpha   90.00
_cell.angle_beta   90.00
_cell.angle_gamma   90.00
#
_symmetry.space_group_name_H-M   'P 1'
#
loop_
_entity.id
_entity.type
_entity.pdbx_description
1 polymer ?
#
loop_
_entity_poly.entity_id
_entity_poly.type
_entity_poly.pdbx_seq_one_letter_code
_entity_poly.pdbx_strand_id
1 'polypeptide(L)'
;MRQRFGQVLDEAAGGERIVIVRAGQPIAALVPLTDLARLDPAERIAHRLAALSAIRRMAARVRDEHGPVDAAAAVREGRRARTGAIVRHATDGTP
;
A
#
# COMPACT_ATOMS: atom_id res chain seq x y z
N MET A 1 9.97 4.31 39.40
CA MET A 1 9.13 4.57 38.21
C MET A 1 9.56 5.81 37.40
N ARG A 2 9.88 6.97 38.00
CA ARG A 2 10.23 8.20 37.25
C ARG A 2 11.39 8.06 36.24
N GLN A 3 12.42 7.26 36.53
CA GLN A 3 13.56 7.08 35.60
C GLN A 3 13.21 6.36 34.28
N ARG A 4 12.18 5.50 34.25
CA ARG A 4 11.79 4.78 33.02
C ARG A 4 10.88 5.59 32.12
N PHE A 5 10.21 6.61 32.66
CA PHE A 5 9.28 7.42 31.87
C PHE A 5 9.99 8.34 30.88
N GLY A 6 11.17 8.86 31.25
CA GLY A 6 12.00 9.65 30.33
C GLY A 6 12.44 8.82 29.11
N GLN A 7 12.96 7.62 29.35
CA GLN A 7 13.37 6.72 28.27
C GLN A 7 12.21 6.36 27.32
N VAL A 8 11.02 6.08 27.87
CA VAL A 8 9.80 5.80 27.08
C VAL A 8 9.40 7.01 26.22
N LEU A 9 9.57 8.23 26.72
CA LEU A 9 9.34 9.44 25.94
C LEU A 9 10.39 9.62 24.84
N ASP A 10 11.65 9.33 25.11
CA ASP A 10 12.74 9.42 24.14
C ASP A 10 12.56 8.40 23.00
N GLU A 11 12.19 7.16 23.34
CA GLU A 11 11.83 6.10 22.38
C GLU A 11 10.66 6.53 21.50
N ALA A 12 9.60 7.06 22.12
CA ALA A 12 8.46 7.58 21.37
C ALA A 12 8.82 8.79 20.49
N ALA A 13 9.66 9.71 20.97
CA ALA A 13 10.16 10.83 20.19
C ALA A 13 11.05 10.38 19.01
N GLY A 14 11.73 9.23 19.16
CA GLY A 14 12.50 8.57 18.11
C GLY A 14 11.68 7.93 16.99
N GLY A 15 10.34 7.98 17.07
CA GLY A 15 9.46 7.38 16.06
C GLY A 15 8.80 6.08 16.52
N GLU A 16 9.12 5.59 17.72
CA GLU A 16 8.55 4.35 18.21
C GLU A 16 7.10 4.55 18.69
N ARG A 17 6.22 3.60 18.36
CA ARG A 17 4.83 3.62 18.82
C ARG A 17 4.69 2.72 20.03
N ILE A 18 4.40 3.31 21.18
CA ILE A 18 4.29 2.57 22.44
C ILE A 18 2.81 2.41 22.79
N VAL A 19 2.33 1.17 22.87
CA VAL A 19 0.93 0.86 23.21
C VAL A 19 0.79 0.71 24.72
N ILE A 20 -0.14 1.45 25.31
CA ILE A 20 -0.45 1.40 26.74
C ILE A 20 -1.60 0.41 26.94
N VAL A 21 -1.34 -0.64 27.71
CA VAL A 21 -2.28 -1.74 27.99
C VAL A 21 -2.69 -1.71 29.47
N ARG A 22 -3.98 -1.87 29.76
CA ARG A 22 -4.53 -2.05 31.11
C ARG A 22 -5.43 -3.29 31.11
N ALA A 23 -5.20 -4.20 32.07
CA ALA A 23 -5.96 -5.45 32.19
C ALA A 23 -6.02 -6.26 30.87
N GLY A 24 -4.90 -6.31 30.12
CA GLY A 24 -4.82 -7.01 28.83
C GLY A 24 -5.44 -6.26 27.65
N GLN A 25 -6.08 -5.11 27.87
CA GLN A 25 -6.71 -4.32 26.83
C GLN A 25 -5.88 -3.07 26.48
N PRO A 26 -5.58 -2.82 25.19
CA PRO A 26 -4.99 -1.56 24.74
C PRO A 26 -5.96 -0.40 25.01
N ILE A 27 -5.48 0.63 25.71
CA ILE A 27 -6.31 1.81 26.09
C ILE A 27 -5.79 3.12 25.53
N ALA A 28 -4.50 3.19 25.16
CA ALA A 28 -3.90 4.38 24.57
C ALA A 28 -2.65 3.98 23.77
N ALA A 29 -2.14 4.93 22.98
CA ALA A 29 -0.83 4.83 22.37
C ALA A 29 -0.09 6.16 22.55
N LEU A 30 1.21 6.08 22.83
CA LEU A 30 2.14 7.19 22.75
C LEU A 30 2.81 7.13 21.38
N VAL A 31 2.77 8.25 20.66
CA VAL A 31 3.36 8.41 19.32
C VAL A 31 4.02 9.78 19.23
N PRO A 32 4.98 9.96 18.30
CA PRO A 32 5.42 11.29 17.91
C PRO A 32 4.25 12.16 17.48
N LEU A 33 4.31 13.46 17.78
CA LEU A 33 3.28 14.40 17.39
C LEU A 33 3.09 14.45 15.86
N THR A 34 4.16 14.28 15.09
CA THR A 34 4.13 14.20 13.62
C THR A 34 3.29 13.05 13.09
N ASP A 35 3.16 11.98 13.87
CA ASP A 35 2.37 10.80 13.52
C ASP A 35 0.91 10.91 14.00
N LEU A 36 0.58 11.92 14.81
CA LEU A 36 -0.78 12.14 15.30
C LEU A 36 -1.77 12.37 14.16
N ALA A 37 -1.37 13.11 13.12
CA ALA A 37 -2.14 13.34 11.90
C ALA A 37 -2.55 12.02 11.20
N ARG A 38 -1.70 11.00 11.27
CA ARG A 38 -2.00 9.67 10.71
C ARG A 38 -3.03 8.89 11.53
N LEU A 39 -3.31 9.33 12.76
CA LEU A 39 -4.28 8.69 13.67
C LEU A 39 -5.64 9.38 13.66
N ASP A 40 -5.76 10.60 13.12
CA ASP A 40 -7.06 11.25 12.94
C ASP A 40 -7.89 10.48 11.87
N PRO A 41 -9.06 9.92 12.24
CA PRO A 41 -9.92 9.24 11.29
C PRO A 41 -10.32 10.10 10.08
N ALA A 42 -10.56 11.40 10.28
CA ALA A 42 -10.95 12.33 9.22
C ALA A 42 -9.80 12.57 8.23
N GLU A 43 -8.59 12.81 8.74
CA GLU A 43 -7.41 12.99 7.89
C GLU A 43 -7.04 11.71 7.13
N ARG A 44 -7.17 10.54 7.75
CA ARG A 44 -6.99 9.25 7.07
C ARG A 44 -7.96 9.07 5.90
N ILE A 45 -9.23 9.42 6.11
CA ILE A 45 -10.25 9.36 5.06
C ILE A 45 -9.88 10.35 3.94
N ALA A 46 -9.55 11.60 4.30
CA ALA A 46 -9.16 12.63 3.34
C ALA A 46 -7.94 12.20 2.50
N HIS A 47 -6.90 11.67 3.15
CA HIS A 47 -5.71 11.16 2.47
C HIS A 47 -6.03 10.01 1.51
N ARG A 48 -6.88 9.06 1.92
CA ARG A 48 -7.30 7.94 1.07
C ARG A 48 -8.10 8.42 -0.13
N LEU A 49 -9.00 9.39 0.06
CA LEU A 49 -9.75 10.01 -1.03
C LEU A 49 -8.84 10.77 -1.99
N ALA A 50 -7.83 11.48 -1.48
CA ALA A 50 -6.83 12.18 -2.29
C ALA A 50 -6.02 11.20 -3.16
N ALA A 51 -5.57 10.08 -2.60
CA ALA A 51 -4.86 9.03 -3.33
C ALA A 51 -5.75 8.41 -4.44
N LEU A 52 -6.99 8.05 -4.12
CA LEU A 52 -7.95 7.54 -5.11
C LEU A 52 -8.21 8.54 -6.23
N SER A 53 -8.30 9.83 -5.89
CA SER A 53 -8.48 10.90 -6.86
C SER A 53 -7.26 11.05 -7.78
N ALA A 54 -6.05 10.91 -7.25
CA ALA A 54 -4.82 10.91 -8.04
C ALA A 54 -4.76 9.72 -9.02
N ILE A 55 -5.11 8.51 -8.56
CA ILE A 55 -5.19 7.30 -9.41
C ILE A 55 -6.20 7.50 -10.53
N ARG A 56 -7.40 8.03 -10.22
CA ARG A 56 -8.43 8.30 -11.24
C ARG A 56 -7.96 9.29 -12.29
N ARG A 57 -7.27 10.38 -11.89
CA ARG A 57 -6.69 11.34 -12.85
C ARG A 57 -5.61 10.71 -13.72
N MET A 58 -4.81 9.80 -13.17
CA MET A 58 -3.81 9.07 -13.94
C MET A 58 -4.48 8.14 -14.95
N ALA A 59 -5.49 7.38 -14.54
CA ALA A 59 -6.24 6.49 -15.41
C ALA A 59 -6.97 7.23 -16.54
N ALA A 60 -7.49 8.44 -16.28
CA ALA A 60 -8.09 9.29 -17.30
C ALA A 60 -7.05 9.68 -18.37
N ARG A 61 -5.88 10.18 -17.96
CA ARG A 61 -4.79 10.53 -18.89
C ARG A 61 -4.35 9.34 -19.76
N VAL A 62 -4.15 8.17 -19.14
CA VAL A 62 -3.77 6.96 -19.88
C VAL A 62 -4.83 6.56 -20.90
N ARG A 63 -6.12 6.71 -20.56
CA ARG A 63 -7.23 6.44 -21.48
C ARG A 63 -7.28 7.43 -22.63
N ASP A 64 -7.01 8.71 -22.37
CA ASP A 64 -7.00 9.74 -23.42
C ASP A 64 -5.84 9.49 -24.40
N GLU A 65 -4.67 9.09 -23.90
CA GLU A 65 -3.48 8.82 -24.72
C GLU A 65 -3.55 7.50 -25.49
N HIS A 66 -4.07 6.43 -24.87
CA HIS A 66 -3.98 5.06 -25.42
C HIS A 66 -5.35 4.50 -25.86
N GLY A 67 -6.42 5.28 -25.69
CA GLY A 67 -7.78 4.82 -25.94
C GLY A 67 -8.29 3.82 -24.88
N PRO A 68 -9.50 3.28 -25.08
CA PRO A 68 -10.08 2.30 -24.17
C PRO A 68 -9.32 0.97 -24.22
N VAL A 69 -8.85 0.50 -23.06
CA VAL A 69 -8.23 -0.82 -22.92
C VAL A 69 -9.32 -1.89 -22.72
N ASP A 70 -9.43 -2.84 -23.65
CA ASP A 70 -10.14 -4.09 -23.40
C ASP A 70 -9.22 -5.06 -22.64
N ALA A 71 -9.37 -5.06 -21.32
CA ALA A 71 -8.61 -5.94 -20.44
C ALA A 71 -8.78 -7.43 -20.78
N ALA A 72 -9.96 -7.85 -21.25
CA ALA A 72 -10.21 -9.24 -21.61
C ALA A 72 -9.51 -9.62 -22.92
N ALA A 73 -9.44 -8.71 -23.90
CA ALA A 73 -8.62 -8.90 -25.09
C ALA A 73 -7.13 -9.00 -24.72
N ALA A 74 -6.62 -8.06 -23.92
CA ALA A 74 -5.21 -8.03 -23.50
C ALA A 74 -4.79 -9.30 -22.73
N VAL A 75 -5.64 -9.79 -21.81
CA VAL A 75 -5.38 -11.04 -21.07
C VAL A 75 -5.40 -12.25 -22.00
N ARG A 76 -6.34 -12.32 -22.95
CA ARG A 76 -6.42 -13.42 -23.93
C ARG A 76 -5.19 -13.45 -24.83
N GLU A 77 -4.74 -12.28 -25.29
CA GLU A 77 -3.53 -12.14 -26.10
C GLU A 77 -2.27 -12.54 -25.32
N GLY A 78 -2.10 -12.06 -24.09
CA GLY A 78 -0.99 -12.45 -23.23
C GLY A 78 -0.97 -13.96 -22.92
N ARG A 79 -2.15 -14.60 -22.81
CA ARG A 79 -2.24 -16.06 -22.65
C ARG A 79 -1.81 -16.80 -23.92
N ARG A 80 -2.29 -16.38 -25.10
CA ARG A 80 -1.90 -16.96 -26.39
C ARG A 80 -0.40 -16.85 -26.64
N ALA A 81 0.20 -15.69 -26.37
CA ALA A 81 1.63 -15.46 -26.53
C ALA A 81 2.47 -16.40 -25.65
N ARG A 82 2.08 -16.58 -24.37
CA ARG A 82 2.76 -17.51 -23.44
C ARG A 82 2.62 -18.97 -23.86
N THR A 83 1.42 -19.41 -24.23
CA THR A 83 1.21 -20.79 -24.70
C THR A 83 2.03 -21.07 -25.97
N GLY A 84 2.09 -20.13 -26.92
CA GLY A 84 2.92 -20.27 -28.11
C GLY A 84 4.42 -20.33 -27.80
N ALA A 85 4.90 -19.56 -26.82
CA ALA A 85 6.30 -19.62 -26.38
C ALA A 85 6.65 -20.96 -25.73
N ILE A 86 5.75 -21.51 -24.90
CA ILE A 86 5.93 -22.83 -24.27
C ILE A 86 5.98 -23.93 -25.35
N VAL A 87 5.11 -23.87 -26.36
CA VAL A 87 5.09 -24.86 -27.45
C VAL A 87 6.38 -24.82 -28.28
N ARG A 88 6.90 -23.63 -28.62
CA ARG A 88 8.18 -23.51 -29.35
C ARG A 88 9.36 -24.05 -28.54
N HIS A 89 9.41 -23.76 -27.25
CA HIS A 89 10.46 -24.30 -26.37
C HIS A 89 10.35 -25.82 -26.19
N ALA A 90 9.16 -26.41 -26.30
CA ALA A 90 8.97 -27.85 -26.27
C ALA A 90 9.38 -28.55 -27.58
N THR A 91 9.28 -27.86 -28.74
CA THR A 91 9.65 -28.41 -30.04
C THR A 91 11.14 -28.25 -30.39
N ASP A 92 11.81 -27.23 -29.84
CA ASP A 92 13.26 -27.00 -30.04
C ASP A 92 14.15 -27.87 -29.12
N GLY A 93 13.55 -28.75 -28.31
CA GLY A 93 14.21 -29.57 -27.30
C GLY A 93 14.25 -31.08 -27.57
N THR A 94 14.10 -31.52 -28.83
CA THR A 94 14.24 -32.94 -29.20
C THR A 94 15.62 -33.18 -29.82
N PRO A 95 16.50 -34.02 -29.22
CA PRO A 95 17.71 -34.50 -29.90
C PRO A 95 17.39 -35.43 -31.06
#